data_AF-A0A7I8VHU8-F1
#
_entry.id   AF-A0A7I8VHU8-F1
#
_cell.length_a   1.000
_cell.length_b   1.000
_cell.length_c   1.000
_cell.angle_alpha   90.00
_cell.angle_beta   90.00
_cell.angle_gamma   90.00
#
_symmetry.space_group_name_H-M   'P 1'
#
loop_
_entity.id
_entity.type
_entity.pdbx_description
1 polymer ?
#
loop_
_entity_poly.entity_id
_entity_poly.type
_entity_poly.pdbx_seq_one_letter_code
_entity_poly.pdbx_strand_id
1 'polypeptide(L)'
;MQNEDVSLKPIDEKRLPNKTKRYKEKRTRINQRERQRMHDLNAALEGLRQVMPYSQSTSLRKLSKIATLLLARNYIVLLQQTMEELRAMVNDVYTSKTLSQNRLHYYSTMSQQIPYQGSTLYNFHGLNS
;
A
#
# COMPACT_ATOMS: atom_id res chain seq x y z
N MET A 1 -2.06 -18.07 -72.76
CA MET A 1 -2.68 -18.78 -71.63
C MET A 1 -3.47 -17.75 -70.85
N GLN A 2 -4.79 -17.78 -71.00
CA GLN A 2 -5.72 -16.86 -70.34
C GLN A 2 -5.78 -17.25 -68.87
N ASN A 3 -5.55 -16.29 -67.97
CA ASN A 3 -5.74 -16.48 -66.54
C ASN A 3 -7.24 -16.44 -66.26
N GLU A 4 -7.83 -17.62 -66.08
CA GLU A 4 -9.22 -17.76 -65.65
C GLU A 4 -9.39 -17.08 -64.29
N ASP A 5 -10.26 -16.08 -64.26
CA ASP A 5 -10.77 -15.41 -63.07
C ASP A 5 -11.42 -16.46 -62.15
N VAL A 6 -10.76 -16.80 -61.03
CA VAL A 6 -11.32 -17.69 -60.01
C VAL A 6 -12.36 -16.88 -59.22
N SER A 7 -13.52 -16.69 -59.85
CA SER A 7 -14.71 -16.13 -59.22
C SER A 7 -15.13 -17.07 -58.08
N LEU A 8 -14.71 -16.71 -56.87
CA LEU A 8 -15.18 -17.35 -55.64
C LEU A 8 -16.69 -17.15 -55.57
N LYS A 9 -17.44 -18.22 -55.85
CA LYS A 9 -18.91 -18.21 -55.75
C LYS A 9 -19.34 -17.67 -54.38
N PRO A 10 -20.38 -16.83 -54.30
CA PRO A 10 -20.87 -16.31 -53.03
C PRO A 10 -21.18 -17.47 -52.10
N ILE A 11 -20.68 -17.40 -50.86
CA ILE A 11 -21.00 -18.39 -49.84
C ILE A 11 -22.49 -18.27 -49.56
N ASP A 12 -23.26 -19.23 -50.07
CA ASP A 12 -24.71 -19.28 -49.94
C ASP A 12 -25.08 -19.54 -48.46
N GLU A 13 -25.31 -18.45 -47.72
CA GLU A 13 -25.53 -18.43 -46.26
C GLU A 13 -26.70 -19.31 -45.81
N LYS A 14 -27.59 -19.70 -46.74
CA LYS A 14 -28.79 -20.50 -46.46
C LYS A 14 -28.56 -22.02 -46.33
N ARG A 15 -27.35 -22.54 -46.49
CA ARG A 15 -27.10 -24.01 -46.51
C ARG A 15 -26.22 -24.56 -45.38
N LEU A 16 -26.17 -23.90 -44.22
CA LEU A 16 -25.47 -24.45 -43.06
C LEU A 16 -26.37 -25.47 -42.31
N PRO A 17 -25.98 -26.76 -42.18
CA PRO A 17 -26.85 -27.77 -41.57
C PRO A 17 -27.29 -27.36 -40.16
N ASN A 18 -28.58 -27.45 -39.82
CA ASN A 18 -29.19 -26.91 -38.59
C ASN A 18 -28.39 -27.18 -37.28
N LYS A 19 -27.70 -28.33 -37.17
CA LYS A 19 -26.79 -28.64 -36.06
C LYS A 19 -25.61 -27.65 -35.94
N THR A 20 -25.03 -27.23 -37.05
CA THR A 20 -23.91 -26.28 -37.09
C THR A 20 -24.32 -24.84 -36.78
N LYS A 21 -25.55 -24.42 -37.13
CA LYS A 21 -26.10 -23.11 -36.73
C LYS A 21 -26.26 -23.03 -35.20
N ARG A 22 -26.90 -24.04 -34.61
CA ARG A 22 -27.07 -24.15 -33.16
C ARG A 22 -25.74 -24.27 -32.40
N TYR A 23 -24.74 -24.94 -32.99
CA TYR A 23 -23.37 -24.97 -32.46
C TYR A 23 -22.70 -23.58 -32.51
N LYS A 24 -22.82 -22.86 -33.63
CA LYS A 24 -22.31 -21.47 -33.76
C LYS A 24 -22.97 -20.54 -32.73
N GLU A 25 -24.29 -20.62 -32.55
CA GLU A 25 -25.02 -19.85 -31.53
C GLU A 25 -24.54 -20.15 -30.11
N LYS A 26 -24.36 -21.44 -29.77
CA LYS A 26 -23.81 -21.86 -28.47
C LYS A 26 -22.39 -21.29 -28.26
N ARG A 27 -21.53 -21.38 -29.28
CA ARG A 27 -20.16 -20.83 -29.23
C ARG A 27 -20.18 -19.32 -29.04
N THR A 28 -21.02 -18.60 -29.76
CA THR A 28 -21.16 -17.13 -29.62
C THR A 28 -21.63 -16.75 -28.22
N ARG A 29 -22.62 -17.47 -27.66
CA ARG A 29 -23.12 -17.23 -26.29
C ARG A 29 -22.04 -17.48 -25.23
N ILE A 30 -21.27 -18.55 -25.39
CA ILE A 30 -20.14 -18.86 -24.50
C ILE A 30 -19.08 -17.76 -24.58
N ASN A 31 -18.69 -17.36 -25.80
CA ASN A 31 -17.70 -16.31 -26.00
C ASN A 31 -18.14 -14.96 -25.43
N GLN A 32 -19.43 -14.62 -25.57
CA GLN A 32 -19.98 -13.41 -24.96
C GLN A 32 -19.90 -13.47 -23.44
N ARG A 33 -20.23 -14.61 -22.83
CA ARG A 33 -20.11 -14.80 -21.38
C ARG A 33 -18.67 -14.66 -20.91
N GLU A 34 -17.71 -15.25 -21.61
CA GLU A 34 -16.30 -15.14 -21.23
C GLU A 34 -15.77 -13.71 -21.40
N ARG A 35 -16.20 -12.99 -22.43
CA ARG A 35 -15.91 -11.55 -22.55
C ARG A 35 -16.42 -10.77 -21.35
N GLN A 36 -17.67 -11.00 -20.94
CA GLN A 36 -18.23 -10.33 -19.76
C GLN A 36 -17.42 -10.65 -18.51
N ARG A 37 -17.12 -11.94 -18.27
CA ARG A 37 -16.27 -12.37 -17.15
C ARG A 37 -14.91 -11.67 -17.15
N MET A 38 -14.28 -11.54 -18.32
CA MET A 38 -13.01 -10.83 -18.47
C MET A 38 -13.13 -9.33 -18.25
N HIS A 39 -14.25 -8.70 -18.63
CA HIS A 39 -14.52 -7.30 -18.32
C HIS A 39 -14.62 -7.09 -16.80
N ASP A 40 -15.35 -7.94 -16.10
CA ASP A 40 -15.52 -7.87 -14.64
C ASP A 40 -14.16 -8.04 -13.93
N LEU A 41 -13.37 -9.02 -14.38
CA LEU A 41 -12.01 -9.24 -13.85
C LEU A 41 -11.10 -8.03 -14.07
N ASN A 42 -11.13 -7.44 -15.27
CA ASN A 42 -10.31 -6.27 -15.58
C ASN A 42 -10.77 -5.03 -14.81
N ALA A 43 -12.08 -4.87 -14.57
CA ALA A 43 -12.62 -3.80 -13.75
C ALA A 43 -12.17 -3.94 -12.29
N ALA A 44 -12.16 -5.15 -11.73
CA ALA A 44 -11.63 -5.40 -10.39
C ALA A 44 -10.13 -5.08 -10.29
N LEU A 45 -9.33 -5.45 -11.31
CA LEU A 45 -7.92 -5.10 -11.37
C LEU A 45 -7.70 -3.59 -11.45
N GLU A 46 -8.55 -2.86 -12.18
CA GLU A 46 -8.49 -1.40 -12.22
C GLU A 46 -8.85 -0.79 -10.87
N GLY A 47 -9.88 -1.33 -10.19
CA GLY A 47 -10.19 -0.97 -8.81
C GLY A 47 -8.99 -1.15 -7.87
N LEU A 48 -8.23 -2.25 -8.03
CA LEU A 48 -6.99 -2.45 -7.28
C LEU A 48 -5.96 -1.36 -7.56
N ARG A 49 -5.80 -0.90 -8.81
CA ARG A 49 -4.87 0.19 -9.14
C ARG A 49 -5.23 1.51 -8.46
N GLN A 50 -6.51 1.75 -8.19
CA GLN A 50 -6.95 3.00 -7.54
C GLN A 50 -6.52 3.11 -6.07
N VAL A 51 -6.35 1.97 -5.39
CA VAL A 51 -5.95 1.90 -3.98
C VAL A 51 -4.44 1.72 -3.77
N MET A 52 -3.67 1.66 -4.85
CA MET A 52 -2.21 1.56 -4.80
C MET A 52 -1.56 2.91 -4.47
N PRO A 53 -0.33 2.90 -3.92
CA PRO A 53 0.46 4.12 -3.79
C PRO A 53 0.64 4.76 -5.16
N TYR A 54 0.56 6.09 -5.23
CA TYR A 54 0.66 6.88 -6.46
C TYR A 54 -0.44 6.60 -7.49
N SER A 55 -1.64 6.14 -7.09
CA SER A 55 -2.77 5.90 -8.00
C SER A 55 -3.20 7.10 -8.85
N GLN A 56 -2.93 8.32 -8.37
CA GLN A 56 -3.16 9.57 -9.10
C GLN A 56 -2.21 9.74 -10.30
N SER A 57 -1.08 9.02 -10.32
CA SER A 57 -0.15 9.03 -11.44
C SER A 57 -0.70 8.23 -12.62
N THR A 58 -0.77 8.89 -13.77
CA THR A 58 -1.17 8.27 -15.05
C THR A 58 -0.30 7.05 -15.42
N SER A 59 0.91 6.97 -14.87
CA SER A 59 1.83 5.84 -15.08
C SER A 59 1.34 4.55 -14.44
N LEU A 60 0.57 4.61 -13.35
CA LEU A 60 0.07 3.41 -12.67
C LEU A 60 -0.96 2.66 -13.54
N ARG A 61 -1.80 3.41 -14.28
CA ARG A 61 -2.74 2.86 -15.27
C ARG A 61 -2.05 2.17 -16.46
N LYS A 62 -0.74 2.43 -16.65
CA LYS A 62 0.08 1.80 -17.70
C LYS A 62 0.81 0.54 -17.20
N LEU A 63 0.69 0.16 -15.93
CA LEU A 63 1.32 -1.04 -15.39
C LEU A 63 0.67 -2.32 -15.92
N SER A 64 1.51 -3.31 -16.22
CA SER A 64 1.07 -4.65 -16.60
C SER A 64 0.30 -5.33 -15.46
N LYS A 65 -0.47 -6.37 -15.78
CA LYS A 65 -1.24 -7.13 -14.77
C LYS A 65 -0.33 -7.71 -13.68
N ILE A 66 0.80 -8.30 -14.08
CA ILE A 66 1.77 -8.87 -13.16
C ILE A 66 2.43 -7.80 -12.29
N ALA A 67 2.82 -6.66 -12.87
CA ALA A 67 3.40 -5.55 -12.11
C ALA A 67 2.43 -4.98 -11.08
N THR A 68 1.14 -4.86 -11.45
CA THR A 68 0.08 -4.41 -10.55
C THR A 68 -0.06 -5.36 -9.35
N LEU A 69 -0.07 -6.68 -9.59
CA LEU A 69 -0.18 -7.68 -8.52
C LEU A 69 1.04 -7.70 -7.59
N LEU A 70 2.25 -7.58 -8.15
CA LEU A 70 3.48 -7.50 -7.37
C LEU A 70 3.50 -6.24 -6.49
N LEU A 71 3.12 -5.09 -7.06
CA LEU A 71 3.02 -3.85 -6.32
C LEU A 71 2.01 -3.96 -5.17
N ALA A 72 0.84 -4.54 -5.43
CA ALA A 72 -0.18 -4.75 -4.40
C ALA A 72 0.31 -5.62 -3.26
N ARG A 73 0.96 -6.75 -3.56
CA ARG A 73 1.56 -7.61 -2.53
C ARG A 73 2.57 -6.84 -1.69
N ASN A 74 3.50 -6.14 -2.34
CA ASN A 74 4.54 -5.40 -1.63
C ASN A 74 3.96 -4.26 -0.80
N TYR A 75 2.89 -3.62 -1.28
CA TYR A 75 2.22 -2.56 -0.54
C TYR A 75 1.53 -3.08 0.72
N ILE A 76 0.89 -4.24 0.68
CA ILE A 76 0.32 -4.89 1.89
C ILE A 76 1.43 -5.13 2.93
N VAL A 77 2.55 -5.71 2.52
CA VAL A 77 3.69 -5.99 3.42
C VAL A 77 4.24 -4.70 4.02
N LEU A 78 4.42 -3.66 3.21
CA LEU A 78 4.89 -2.36 3.67
C LEU A 78 3.94 -1.77 4.72
N LEU A 79 2.63 -1.78 4.47
CA LEU A 79 1.64 -1.26 5.42
C LEU A 79 1.69 -2.01 6.76
N GLN A 80 1.86 -3.33 6.74
CA GLN A 80 2.00 -4.13 7.96
C GLN A 80 3.24 -3.72 8.76
N GLN A 81 4.40 -3.62 8.09
CA GLN A 81 5.66 -3.21 8.72
C GLN A 81 5.57 -1.79 9.29
N THR A 82 5.02 -0.83 8.54
CA THR A 82 4.83 0.53 9.01
C THR A 82 3.91 0.61 10.24
N MET A 83 2.86 -0.23 10.32
CA MET A 83 2.02 -0.28 11.51
C MET A 83 2.76 -0.80 12.75
N GLU A 84 3.65 -1.78 12.58
CA GLU A 84 4.48 -2.30 13.67
C GLU A 84 5.50 -1.26 14.15
N GLU A 85 6.18 -0.60 13.22
CA GLU A 85 7.13 0.49 13.52
C GLU A 85 6.45 1.65 14.25
N LEU A 86 5.25 2.08 13.81
CA LEU A 86 4.50 3.14 14.48
C LEU A 86 4.11 2.73 15.91
N ARG A 87 3.70 1.47 16.13
CA ARG A 87 3.40 0.95 17.47
C ARG A 87 4.65 0.95 18.37
N ALA A 88 5.80 0.53 17.83
CA ALA A 88 7.06 0.56 18.55
C ALA A 88 7.46 1.98 18.96
N MET A 89 7.41 2.93 18.02
CA MET A 89 7.72 4.34 18.31
C MET A 89 6.79 4.94 19.37
N VAL A 90 5.50 4.61 19.33
CA VAL A 90 4.55 5.05 20.36
C VAL A 90 4.94 4.51 21.74
N ASN A 91 5.28 3.22 21.84
CA ASN A 91 5.75 2.60 23.08
C ASN A 91 7.06 3.22 23.59
N ASP A 92 7.98 3.53 22.69
CA ASP A 92 9.26 4.18 23.01
C ASP A 92 9.03 5.58 23.59
N VAL A 93 8.09 6.35 23.04
CA VAL A 93 7.71 7.67 23.58
C VAL A 93 7.12 7.55 24.99
N TYR A 94 6.23 6.59 25.22
CA TYR A 94 5.67 6.37 26.56
C TYR A 94 6.75 5.95 27.57
N THR A 95 7.63 5.03 27.20
CA THR A 95 8.73 4.56 28.04
C THR A 95 9.73 5.68 28.31
N SER A 96 10.04 6.51 27.31
CA SER A 96 10.92 7.66 27.47
C SER A 96 10.32 8.69 28.42
N LYS A 97 9.01 8.97 28.32
CA LYS A 97 8.32 9.91 29.20
C LYS A 97 8.31 9.43 30.65
N THR A 98 8.08 8.14 30.91
CA THR A 98 8.13 7.59 32.27
C THR A 98 9.55 7.61 32.85
N LEU A 99 10.56 7.26 32.04
CA LEU A 99 11.97 7.36 32.45
C LEU A 99 12.38 8.80 32.77
N SER A 100 11.94 9.79 31.98
CA SER A 100 12.18 11.20 32.26
C SER A 100 11.49 11.66 33.56
N GLN A 101 10.24 11.26 33.79
CA GLN A 101 9.52 11.57 35.04
C GLN A 101 10.20 10.95 36.27
N ASN A 102 10.59 9.67 36.19
CA ASN A 102 11.31 8.99 37.26
C ASN A 102 12.68 9.62 37.53
N ARG A 103 13.40 10.06 36.48
CA ARG A 103 14.66 10.78 36.61
C ARG A 103 14.48 12.12 37.34
N LEU A 104 13.45 12.89 37.00
CA LEU A 104 13.16 14.16 37.69
C LEU A 104 12.76 13.92 39.15
N HIS A 105 12.00 12.86 39.44
CA HIS A 105 11.66 12.48 40.81
C HIS A 105 12.91 12.13 41.64
N TYR A 106 13.83 11.35 41.07
CA TYR A 106 15.11 11.02 41.72
C TYR A 106 15.93 12.27 42.09
N TYR A 107 16.07 13.23 41.18
CA TYR A 107 16.79 14.46 41.48
C TYR A 107 16.06 15.32 42.53
N SER A 108 14.73 15.35 42.51
CA SER A 108 13.93 16.05 43.50
C SER A 108 14.12 15.47 44.91
N THR A 109 14.01 14.14 45.07
CA THR A 109 14.14 13.49 46.38
C THR A 109 15.57 13.54 46.93
N MET A 110 16.59 13.39 46.09
CA MET A 110 17.99 13.55 46.51
C MET A 110 18.31 14.98 46.95
N SER A 111 17.78 16.01 46.27
CA SER A 111 18.02 17.41 46.64
C SER A 111 17.45 17.77 48.01
N GLN A 112 16.35 17.13 48.43
CA GLN A 112 15.75 17.35 49.76
C GLN A 112 16.49 16.61 50.90
N GLN A 113 17.41 15.69 50.56
CA GLN A 113 18.20 14.94 51.54
C GLN A 113 19.61 15.50 51.76
N ILE A 114 20.04 16.52 51.02
CA ILE A 114 21.31 17.20 51.28
C ILE A 114 21.16 18.02 52.58
N PRO A 115 21.90 17.71 53.65
CA PRO A 115 21.96 18.58 54.81
C PRO A 115 22.59 19.90 54.37
N TYR A 116 21.92 21.03 54.62
CA TYR A 116 22.54 22.35 54.50
C TYR A 116 23.74 22.41 55.45
N GLN A 117 24.93 22.10 54.95
CA GLN A 117 26.19 22.50 55.58
C GLN A 117 26.32 23.99 55.29
N GLY A 118 25.86 24.81 56.23
CA GLY A 118 25.93 26.26 56.14
C GLY A 118 27.33 26.71 55.72
N SER A 119 27.37 27.61 54.75
CA SER A 119 28.57 28.32 54.34
C SER A 119 29.05 29.21 55.48
N THR A 120 30.09 28.79 56.21
CA THR A 120 30.85 29.67 57.13
C THR A 120 31.82 30.53 56.34
N LEU A 121 31.31 31.33 55.40
CA LEU A 121 32.07 32.39 54.76
C LEU A 121 31.27 33.67 54.89
N TYR A 122 31.41 34.34 56.03
CA TYR A 122 31.52 35.79 56.18
C TYR A 122 31.75 36.08 57.66
N ASN A 123 33.01 36.26 58.05
CA ASN A 123 33.33 37.23 59.09
C ASN A 123 34.43 38.14 58.54
N PHE A 124 33.97 39.17 57.86
CA PHE A 124 34.76 40.31 57.46
C PHE A 124 35.00 41.15 58.73
N HIS A 125 36.12 40.91 59.40
CA HIS A 125 36.72 41.93 60.27
C HIS A 125 38.00 42.40 59.58
N GLY A 126 37.86 43.47 58.80
CA GLY A 126 38.94 44.43 58.72
C GLY A 126 39.12 45.08 60.09
N LEU A 127 40.36 45.33 60.50
CA LEU A 127 40.83 46.58 61.08
C LEU A 127 42.35 46.48 61.36
N ASN A 128 43.06 47.45 60.77
CA ASN A 128 44.28 48.13 61.20
C ASN A 128 45.67 47.49 61.05
N SER A 129 46.41 48.18 60.15
CA SER A 129 47.81 48.67 60.22
C SER A 129 48.95 47.67 60.19
#